data_AF-A0A3D3W7J3-F1
#
_entry.id   AF-A0A3D3W7J3-F1
#
_cell.length_a   1.000
_cell.length_b   1.000
_cell.length_c   1.000
_cell.angle_alpha   90.00
_cell.angle_beta   90.00
_cell.angle_gamma   90.00
#
_symmetry.space_group_name_H-M   'P 1'
#
loop_
_entity.id
_entity.type
_entity.pdbx_description
1 polymer ?
#
loop_
_entity_poly.entity_id
_entity_poly.type
_entity_poly.pdbx_seq_one_letter_code
_entity_poly.pdbx_strand_id
1 'polypeptide(L)'
;MLTFCSLLLLFSTLLTDETGTTASTPAVPSRTLPADAPVIVLTGFEPFGEKRPANPSWEGISALHDTAWNGHRIVAIQLPVVWGAPRRALAPQLEKLQPVAVFSFGQGRSGAFAIETRALNHRGEIPDNSGQTPPEPLIAGDGPTEYRSSFPFQVLADHLNKAGFQTRISENAGQYLCEETLFTLELLRNRAAEKPDVAFCHVPPLGSMIGQQLVDAAYVRSFVLQVLSGWQAARQAAPAAQPAATAVIRGQSPGDSKKNSSEKAAVEKLIEEYFKSWSEQRMQDYGGCFADGAVIQEIGSGSINTQMKGPFVAQQTTYHKLAIFKAVEVPVRTSIQFEADLCRVVVYWKLTAGPRVQYGYDHFTLMKQKGAWKIVNLVFYGTSPDKN
;
A
#
# COMPACT_ATOMS: atom_id res chain seq x y z
N MET A 1 73.77 -32.87 -18.28
CA MET A 1 72.68 -32.03 -18.86
C MET A 1 72.45 -30.90 -17.87
N LEU A 2 73.11 -29.74 -18.02
CA LEU A 2 72.65 -28.54 -18.76
C LEU A 2 71.32 -28.02 -18.16
N THR A 3 71.12 -26.78 -17.64
CA THR A 3 71.88 -25.51 -17.55
C THR A 3 71.06 -24.53 -16.67
N PHE A 4 71.72 -23.66 -15.87
CA PHE A 4 71.43 -22.22 -15.51
C PHE A 4 69.97 -21.69 -15.36
N CYS A 5 69.55 -20.75 -14.49
CA CYS A 5 70.08 -19.44 -14.02
C CYS A 5 69.07 -18.89 -12.96
N SER A 6 69.42 -18.47 -11.73
CA SER A 6 69.87 -17.14 -11.23
C SER A 6 68.90 -15.93 -11.33
N LEU A 7 68.94 -15.12 -10.25
CA LEU A 7 68.49 -13.71 -10.00
C LEU A 7 66.97 -13.46 -9.76
N LEU A 8 66.45 -12.97 -8.62
CA LEU A 8 66.76 -11.89 -7.64
C LEU A 8 66.47 -10.45 -8.15
N LEU A 9 65.74 -9.68 -7.30
CA LEU A 9 65.44 -8.22 -7.29
C LEU A 9 64.15 -7.80 -8.07
N LEU A 10 63.28 -6.85 -7.65
CA LEU A 10 63.26 -5.81 -6.62
C LEU A 10 61.87 -5.11 -6.63
N PHE A 11 61.58 -4.28 -5.61
CA PHE A 11 60.54 -3.23 -5.47
C PHE A 11 59.17 -3.55 -4.84
N SER A 12 59.15 -3.42 -3.52
CA SER A 12 58.44 -2.42 -2.70
C SER A 12 57.14 -1.75 -3.20
N THR A 13 56.28 -1.51 -2.19
CA THR A 13 55.33 -0.41 -1.93
C THR A 13 53.84 -0.55 -2.33
N LEU A 14 53.03 -0.69 -1.27
CA LEU A 14 51.78 0.02 -0.97
C LEU A 14 50.68 0.07 -2.04
N LEU A 15 49.60 -0.68 -1.81
CA LEU A 15 48.25 -0.14 -1.86
C LEU A 15 47.38 -0.83 -0.80
N THR A 16 47.14 -0.12 0.29
CA THR A 16 45.93 -0.23 1.10
C THR A 16 44.76 0.30 0.28
N ASP A 17 43.70 -0.49 0.14
CA ASP A 17 42.34 -0.04 -0.15
C ASP A 17 41.42 -1.11 0.48
N GLU A 18 40.93 -0.89 1.70
CA GLU A 18 39.66 -0.23 2.04
C GLU A 18 38.42 -1.00 1.54
N THR A 19 37.49 -1.20 2.49
CA THR A 19 36.11 -1.72 2.34
C THR A 19 35.88 -3.24 2.31
N GLY A 20 36.42 -3.94 3.31
CA GLY A 20 35.87 -5.22 3.75
C GLY A 20 34.51 -5.05 4.42
N THR A 21 33.43 -4.88 3.65
CA THR A 21 32.06 -5.05 4.18
C THR A 21 31.81 -6.54 4.37
N THR A 22 32.06 -7.06 5.56
CA THR A 22 31.67 -8.42 5.94
C THR A 22 30.15 -8.51 5.89
N ALA A 23 29.60 -9.24 4.93
CA ALA A 23 28.21 -9.67 4.99
C ALA A 23 28.05 -10.49 6.28
N SER A 24 27.33 -9.93 7.26
CA SER A 24 27.05 -10.60 8.53
C SER A 24 26.29 -11.89 8.27
N THR A 25 26.84 -13.03 8.69
CA THR A 25 26.12 -14.30 8.67
C THR A 25 24.88 -14.16 9.57
N PRO A 26 23.66 -14.44 9.08
CA PRO A 26 22.46 -14.29 9.89
C PRO A 26 22.52 -15.24 11.09
N ALA A 27 22.13 -14.75 12.25
CA ALA A 27 22.11 -15.56 13.47
C ALA A 27 21.17 -16.75 13.34
N VAL A 28 21.59 -17.90 13.87
CA VAL A 28 20.79 -19.13 13.89
C VAL A 28 19.73 -19.02 14.99
N PRO A 29 18.44 -19.27 14.67
CA PRO A 29 17.40 -19.22 15.69
C PRO A 29 17.59 -20.29 16.78
N SER A 30 17.29 -19.95 18.04
CA SER A 30 17.35 -20.87 19.21
C SER A 30 15.99 -21.00 19.90
N ARG A 31 15.84 -21.86 20.92
CA ARG A 31 14.54 -22.11 21.59
C ARG A 31 14.36 -21.40 22.94
N THR A 32 15.30 -20.55 23.35
CA THR A 32 15.34 -20.02 24.72
C THR A 32 15.35 -18.49 24.69
N LEU A 33 14.26 -17.85 25.15
CA LEU A 33 14.17 -16.39 25.37
C LEU A 33 13.30 -16.07 26.59
N PRO A 34 13.46 -14.89 27.20
CA PRO A 34 12.53 -14.35 28.17
C PRO A 34 11.12 -14.20 27.57
N ALA A 35 10.08 -14.33 28.41
CA ALA A 35 8.68 -14.19 28.00
C ALA A 35 8.37 -12.81 27.37
N ASP A 36 9.17 -11.80 27.68
CA ASP A 36 8.95 -10.40 27.34
C ASP A 36 9.72 -9.95 26.09
N ALA A 37 10.38 -10.89 25.38
CA ALA A 37 11.14 -10.57 24.18
C ALA A 37 10.24 -9.97 23.07
N PRO A 38 10.64 -8.88 22.38
CA PRO A 38 9.85 -8.28 21.33
C PRO A 38 9.54 -9.29 20.21
N VAL A 39 8.30 -9.27 19.71
CA VAL A 39 7.80 -10.30 18.79
C VAL A 39 7.99 -9.87 17.34
N ILE A 40 8.48 -10.78 16.50
CA ILE A 40 8.39 -10.70 15.04
C ILE A 40 7.38 -11.74 14.58
N VAL A 41 6.37 -11.30 13.82
CA VAL A 41 5.41 -12.21 13.21
C VAL A 41 5.85 -12.53 11.78
N LEU A 42 5.88 -13.81 11.45
CA LEU A 42 6.05 -14.29 10.07
C LEU A 42 4.74 -14.89 9.61
N THR A 43 4.34 -14.65 8.36
CA THR A 43 3.16 -15.31 7.79
C THR A 43 3.47 -15.99 6.48
N GLY A 44 2.86 -17.14 6.25
CA GLY A 44 2.91 -17.89 5.00
C GLY A 44 1.56 -18.51 4.75
N PHE A 45 1.30 -18.99 3.54
CA PHE A 45 0.00 -19.56 3.19
C PHE A 45 0.00 -21.08 3.24
N GLU A 46 -1.16 -21.67 3.50
CA GLU A 46 -1.40 -23.08 3.20
C GLU A 46 -1.28 -23.38 1.69
N PRO A 47 -1.22 -24.68 1.29
CA PRO A 47 -1.28 -25.06 -0.12
C PRO A 47 -2.55 -24.53 -0.82
N PHE A 48 -2.42 -24.10 -2.07
CA PHE A 48 -3.57 -23.68 -2.87
C PHE A 48 -4.23 -24.88 -3.56
N GLY A 49 -5.44 -25.23 -3.12
CA GLY A 49 -6.18 -26.41 -3.57
C GLY A 49 -5.57 -27.72 -3.07
N GLU A 50 -6.34 -28.80 -3.16
CA GLU A 50 -5.98 -30.10 -2.57
C GLU A 50 -4.84 -30.83 -3.30
N LYS A 51 -4.61 -30.51 -4.57
CA LYS A 51 -3.65 -31.22 -5.45
C LYS A 51 -2.32 -30.51 -5.63
N ARG A 52 -2.18 -29.28 -5.13
CA ARG A 52 -0.91 -28.55 -5.27
C ARG A 52 0.09 -28.97 -4.20
N PRO A 53 1.40 -28.91 -4.51
CA PRO A 53 2.44 -29.18 -3.53
C PRO A 53 2.38 -28.20 -2.35
N ALA A 54 3.14 -28.52 -1.30
CA ALA A 54 3.32 -27.65 -0.16
C ALA A 54 3.71 -26.22 -0.58
N ASN A 55 3.18 -25.22 0.13
CA ASN A 55 3.40 -23.83 -0.23
C ASN A 55 4.79 -23.37 0.29
N PRO A 56 5.70 -22.90 -0.58
CA PRO A 56 7.05 -22.49 -0.19
C PRO A 56 7.05 -21.42 0.90
N SER A 57 6.04 -20.55 0.92
CA SER A 57 5.95 -19.48 1.93
C SER A 57 5.79 -20.02 3.35
N TRP A 58 4.99 -21.08 3.53
CA TRP A 58 4.83 -21.73 4.84
C TRP A 58 6.02 -22.64 5.17
N GLU A 59 6.47 -23.45 4.21
CA GLU A 59 7.61 -24.36 4.41
C GLU A 59 8.91 -23.62 4.78
N GLY A 60 9.08 -22.41 4.23
CA GLY A 60 10.20 -21.54 4.55
C GLY A 60 10.20 -21.03 6.00
N ILE A 61 9.04 -20.82 6.61
CA ILE A 61 8.93 -20.14 7.91
C ILE A 61 8.52 -21.05 9.07
N SER A 62 7.89 -22.20 8.80
CA SER A 62 7.22 -23.03 9.83
C SER A 62 8.16 -23.45 10.95
N ALA A 63 9.39 -23.86 10.61
CA ALA A 63 10.41 -24.25 11.59
C ALA A 63 11.00 -23.08 12.41
N LEU A 64 10.67 -21.83 12.07
CA LEU A 64 11.06 -20.64 12.83
C LEU A 64 10.03 -20.29 13.92
N HIS A 65 8.86 -20.93 13.94
CA HIS A 65 7.86 -20.72 14.98
C HIS A 65 8.41 -21.06 16.37
N ASP A 66 8.10 -20.22 17.37
CA ASP A 66 8.58 -20.35 18.76
C ASP A 66 10.10 -20.46 18.87
N THR A 67 10.80 -19.80 17.96
CA THR A 67 12.25 -19.62 18.03
C THR A 67 12.64 -18.19 18.41
N ALA A 68 13.90 -18.04 18.75
CA ALA A 68 14.56 -16.85 19.18
C ALA A 68 15.56 -16.41 18.13
N TRP A 69 15.47 -15.19 17.62
CA TRP A 69 16.38 -14.64 16.64
C TRP A 69 16.83 -13.24 17.06
N ASN A 70 18.12 -13.07 17.36
CA ASN A 70 18.71 -11.78 17.75
C ASN A 70 17.93 -11.01 18.84
N GLY A 71 17.48 -11.72 19.88
CA GLY A 71 16.71 -11.12 20.99
C GLY A 71 15.22 -10.95 20.72
N HIS A 72 14.73 -11.39 19.55
CA HIS A 72 13.31 -11.38 19.19
C HIS A 72 12.71 -12.78 19.23
N ARG A 73 11.46 -12.88 19.69
CA ARG A 73 10.68 -14.11 19.54
C ARG A 73 10.01 -14.13 18.17
N ILE A 74 10.17 -15.22 17.42
CA ILE A 74 9.50 -15.42 16.14
C ILE A 74 8.21 -16.20 16.35
N VAL A 75 7.10 -15.65 15.86
CA VAL A 75 5.80 -16.32 15.79
C VAL A 75 5.40 -16.47 14.33
N ALA A 76 5.42 -17.70 13.81
CA ALA A 76 4.93 -17.99 12.46
C ALA A 76 3.42 -18.30 12.47
N ILE A 77 2.67 -17.75 11.53
CA ILE A 77 1.22 -17.94 11.36
C ILE A 77 0.95 -18.44 9.95
N GLN A 78 0.27 -19.58 9.82
CA GLN A 78 -0.21 -20.06 8.53
C GLN A 78 -1.56 -19.40 8.21
N LEU A 79 -1.62 -18.71 7.08
CA LEU A 79 -2.83 -18.09 6.56
C LEU A 79 -3.57 -19.08 5.66
N PRO A 80 -4.89 -19.22 5.81
CA PRO A 80 -5.68 -20.01 4.89
C PRO A 80 -5.78 -19.29 3.54
N VAL A 81 -5.90 -20.06 2.46
CA VAL A 81 -6.15 -19.51 1.14
C VAL A 81 -7.67 -19.36 0.97
N VAL A 82 -8.24 -18.44 1.74
CA VAL A 82 -9.67 -18.12 1.76
C VAL A 82 -9.87 -16.60 1.79
N TRP A 83 -10.83 -16.10 1.00
CA TRP A 83 -11.14 -14.66 0.93
C TRP A 83 -11.56 -14.08 2.28
N GLY A 84 -11.08 -12.87 2.57
CA GLY A 84 -11.31 -12.19 3.86
C GLY A 84 -10.51 -12.77 5.02
N ALA A 85 -9.85 -13.91 4.86
CA ALA A 85 -9.18 -14.58 5.96
C ALA A 85 -7.92 -13.88 6.46
N PRO A 86 -7.09 -13.21 5.63
CA PRO A 86 -5.93 -12.47 6.14
C PRO A 86 -6.29 -11.50 7.26
N ARG A 87 -7.35 -10.70 7.09
CA ARG A 87 -7.81 -9.77 8.14
C ARG A 87 -8.34 -10.49 9.37
N ARG A 88 -9.14 -11.55 9.19
CA ARG A 88 -9.69 -12.34 10.32
C ARG A 88 -8.61 -13.04 11.13
N ALA A 89 -7.56 -13.52 10.48
CA ALA A 89 -6.45 -14.21 11.12
C ALA A 89 -5.47 -13.23 11.78
N LEU A 90 -5.10 -12.14 11.08
CA LEU A 90 -4.04 -11.25 11.53
C LEU A 90 -4.50 -10.26 12.60
N ALA A 91 -5.67 -9.63 12.45
CA ALA A 91 -6.11 -8.59 13.39
C ALA A 91 -6.04 -8.99 14.87
N PRO A 92 -6.65 -10.11 15.32
CA PRO A 92 -6.59 -10.51 16.73
C PRO A 92 -5.18 -10.95 17.18
N GLN A 93 -4.38 -11.52 16.26
CA GLN A 93 -3.02 -11.96 16.59
C GLN A 93 -2.08 -10.77 16.76
N LEU A 94 -2.16 -9.76 15.89
CA LEU A 94 -1.35 -8.54 16.00
C LEU A 94 -1.76 -7.71 17.22
N GLU A 95 -3.05 -7.66 17.56
CA GLU A 95 -3.53 -7.03 18.79
C GLU A 95 -2.97 -7.72 20.04
N LYS A 96 -2.98 -9.05 20.08
CA LYS A 96 -2.47 -9.83 21.20
C LYS A 96 -0.94 -9.76 21.33
N LEU A 97 -0.22 -9.88 20.20
CA LEU A 97 1.22 -10.03 20.18
C LEU A 97 1.99 -8.71 20.22
N GLN A 98 1.35 -7.60 19.82
CA GLN A 98 1.97 -6.28 19.68
C GLN A 98 3.37 -6.37 19.04
N PRO A 99 3.50 -6.96 17.83
CA PRO A 99 4.81 -7.25 17.28
C PRO A 99 5.53 -5.96 16.87
N VAL A 100 6.86 -6.00 16.88
CA VAL A 100 7.70 -4.92 16.36
C VAL A 100 7.80 -4.95 14.83
N ALA A 101 7.58 -6.12 14.23
CA ALA A 101 7.56 -6.29 12.78
C ALA A 101 6.69 -7.48 12.34
N VAL A 102 6.14 -7.38 11.13
CA VAL A 102 5.38 -8.44 10.47
C VAL A 102 5.90 -8.63 9.05
N PHE A 103 6.41 -9.83 8.75
CA PHE A 103 6.87 -10.20 7.42
C PHE A 103 5.98 -11.29 6.84
N SER A 104 5.27 -10.96 5.77
CA SER A 104 4.41 -11.92 5.07
C SER A 104 5.08 -12.45 3.82
N PHE A 105 4.89 -13.73 3.57
CA PHE A 105 5.42 -14.44 2.41
C PHE A 105 4.28 -15.11 1.64
N GLY A 106 4.37 -15.08 0.32
CA GLY A 106 3.45 -15.77 -0.58
C GLY A 106 4.20 -16.47 -1.72
N GLN A 107 3.61 -17.52 -2.29
CA GLN A 107 4.19 -18.14 -3.48
C GLN A 107 4.01 -17.23 -4.70
N GLY A 108 5.12 -16.84 -5.31
CA GLY A 108 5.15 -16.06 -6.54
C GLY A 108 5.46 -16.90 -7.78
N ARG A 109 6.02 -16.23 -8.79
CA ARG A 109 6.52 -16.87 -10.02
C ARG A 109 7.91 -17.47 -9.77
N SER A 110 8.31 -18.41 -10.62
CA SER A 110 9.69 -18.92 -10.65
C SER A 110 10.68 -17.83 -11.06
N GLY A 111 11.96 -18.05 -10.76
CA GLY A 111 13.07 -17.28 -11.33
C GLY A 111 13.59 -16.12 -10.48
N ALA A 112 12.82 -15.58 -9.53
CA ALA A 112 13.33 -14.57 -8.58
C ALA A 112 12.41 -14.42 -7.36
N PHE A 113 12.98 -14.00 -6.24
CA PHE A 113 12.21 -13.44 -5.12
C PHE A 113 11.68 -12.06 -5.50
N ALA A 114 10.59 -11.61 -4.88
CA ALA A 114 10.10 -10.26 -5.08
C ALA A 114 9.71 -9.58 -3.78
N ILE A 115 10.05 -8.30 -3.63
CA ILE A 115 9.55 -7.43 -2.56
C ILE A 115 8.39 -6.63 -3.14
N GLU A 116 7.21 -6.74 -2.54
CA GLU A 116 6.03 -5.99 -2.96
C GLU A 116 6.00 -4.61 -2.30
N THR A 117 5.83 -3.55 -3.11
CA THR A 117 5.87 -2.15 -2.67
C THR A 117 4.55 -1.40 -2.83
N ARG A 118 3.54 -2.04 -3.42
CA ARG A 118 2.20 -1.50 -3.58
C ARG A 118 1.16 -2.59 -3.32
N ALA A 119 0.11 -2.24 -2.59
CA ALA A 119 -1.09 -3.02 -2.42
C ALA A 119 -2.32 -2.24 -2.89
N LEU A 120 -3.06 -2.78 -3.86
CA LEU A 120 -4.34 -2.23 -4.31
C LEU A 120 -5.47 -2.67 -3.40
N ASN A 121 -6.45 -1.79 -3.17
CA ASN A 121 -7.69 -2.11 -2.48
C ASN A 121 -8.68 -2.82 -3.41
N HIS A 122 -8.27 -3.93 -4.00
CA HIS A 122 -9.08 -4.65 -4.98
C HIS A 122 -8.81 -6.15 -4.90
N ARG A 123 -9.86 -6.96 -5.09
CA ARG A 123 -9.79 -8.41 -5.19
C ARG A 123 -10.12 -8.85 -6.61
N GLY A 124 -9.29 -9.73 -7.16
CA GLY A 124 -9.60 -10.44 -8.40
C GLY A 124 -10.60 -11.58 -8.19
N GLU A 125 -11.05 -12.18 -9.29
CA GLU A 125 -12.20 -13.12 -9.29
C GLU A 125 -11.80 -14.61 -9.24
N ILE A 126 -10.55 -14.93 -8.90
CA ILE A 126 -10.09 -16.33 -8.84
C ILE A 126 -10.73 -17.03 -7.62
N PRO A 127 -11.32 -18.23 -7.77
CA PRO A 127 -11.84 -19.00 -6.64
C PRO A 127 -10.75 -19.34 -5.61
N ASP A 128 -11.11 -19.33 -4.34
CA ASP A 128 -10.26 -19.73 -3.22
C ASP A 128 -10.33 -21.23 -2.89
N ASN A 129 -9.66 -21.67 -1.82
CA ASN A 129 -9.70 -23.08 -1.40
C ASN A 129 -11.10 -23.57 -1.01
N SER A 130 -12.04 -22.67 -0.75
CA SER A 130 -13.46 -22.99 -0.51
C SER A 130 -14.31 -22.98 -1.79
N GLY A 131 -13.68 -22.79 -2.95
CA GLY A 131 -14.35 -22.69 -4.25
C GLY A 131 -15.11 -21.38 -4.45
N GLN A 132 -14.88 -20.38 -3.59
CA GLN A 132 -15.61 -19.12 -3.61
C GLN A 132 -14.78 -18.01 -4.27
N THR A 133 -15.43 -17.17 -5.06
CA THR A 133 -14.92 -15.87 -5.47
C THR A 133 -15.04 -14.88 -4.30
N PRO A 134 -14.34 -13.73 -4.33
CA PRO A 134 -14.45 -12.79 -3.22
C PRO A 134 -15.89 -12.29 -3.08
N PRO A 135 -16.41 -12.16 -1.84
CA PRO A 135 -17.77 -11.69 -1.61
C PRO A 135 -17.95 -10.22 -1.97
N GLU A 136 -16.86 -9.45 -1.90
CA GLU A 136 -16.82 -8.02 -2.20
C GLU A 136 -15.57 -7.72 -3.04
N PRO A 137 -15.67 -6.85 -4.07
CA PRO A 137 -14.55 -6.51 -4.94
C PRO A 137 -13.45 -5.70 -4.23
N LEU A 138 -13.78 -5.00 -3.13
CA LEU A 138 -12.83 -4.22 -2.35
C LEU A 138 -12.40 -4.96 -1.08
N ILE A 139 -11.15 -4.79 -0.67
CA ILE A 139 -10.62 -5.35 0.58
C ILE A 139 -11.14 -4.56 1.79
N ALA A 140 -11.22 -3.23 1.67
CA ALA A 140 -11.84 -2.33 2.64
C ALA A 140 -12.71 -1.29 1.91
N GLY A 141 -14.04 -1.38 2.02
CA GLY A 141 -14.97 -0.57 1.22
C GLY A 141 -14.81 0.95 1.35
N ASP A 142 -14.44 1.44 2.53
CA ASP A 142 -14.15 2.86 2.82
C ASP A 142 -12.65 3.17 2.95
N GLY A 143 -11.80 2.19 2.65
CA GLY A 143 -10.34 2.32 2.72
C GLY A 143 -9.74 3.08 1.52
N PRO A 144 -8.46 3.49 1.62
CA PRO A 144 -7.77 4.11 0.48
C PRO A 144 -7.73 3.15 -0.71
N THR A 145 -7.57 3.69 -1.93
CA THR A 145 -7.52 2.88 -3.16
C THR A 145 -6.27 2.00 -3.24
N GLU A 146 -5.19 2.41 -2.58
CA GLU A 146 -3.96 1.64 -2.45
C GLU A 146 -3.21 1.99 -1.16
N TYR A 147 -2.32 1.09 -0.77
CA TYR A 147 -1.22 1.37 0.14
C TYR A 147 0.11 1.20 -0.59
N ARG A 148 1.08 2.05 -0.27
CA ARG A 148 2.49 1.77 -0.58
C ARG A 148 3.16 1.18 0.65
N SER A 149 4.05 0.22 0.42
CA SER A 149 4.83 -0.40 1.49
C SER A 149 5.58 0.68 2.26
N SER A 150 5.41 0.64 3.57
CA SER A 150 6.01 1.58 4.52
C SER A 150 7.45 1.25 4.89
N PHE A 151 7.93 0.08 4.47
CA PHE A 151 9.28 -0.40 4.74
C PHE A 151 10.29 0.16 3.72
N PRO A 152 11.54 0.52 4.11
CA PRO A 152 12.59 0.96 3.18
C PRO A 152 13.06 -0.19 2.27
N PHE A 153 12.24 -0.52 1.27
CA PHE A 153 12.41 -1.67 0.38
C PHE A 153 13.70 -1.64 -0.44
N GLN A 154 14.25 -0.45 -0.73
CA GLN A 154 15.52 -0.36 -1.46
C GLN A 154 16.69 -0.88 -0.61
N VAL A 155 16.73 -0.52 0.67
CA VAL A 155 17.75 -1.01 1.62
C VAL A 155 17.65 -2.53 1.76
N LEU A 156 16.43 -3.05 1.83
CA LEU A 156 16.19 -4.50 1.87
C LEU A 156 16.63 -5.20 0.58
N ALA A 157 16.26 -4.66 -0.56
CA ALA A 157 16.62 -5.21 -1.87
C ALA A 157 18.14 -5.26 -2.04
N ASP A 158 18.84 -4.18 -1.67
CA ASP A 158 20.30 -4.11 -1.73
C ASP A 158 20.95 -5.12 -0.77
N HIS A 159 20.41 -5.27 0.44
CA HIS A 159 20.87 -6.28 1.41
C HIS A 159 20.71 -7.70 0.85
N LEU A 160 19.54 -8.03 0.32
CA LEU A 160 19.24 -9.36 -0.22
C LEU A 160 20.09 -9.68 -1.47
N ASN A 161 20.28 -8.71 -2.37
CA ASN A 161 21.13 -8.87 -3.53
C ASN A 161 22.60 -9.09 -3.13
N LYS A 162 23.11 -8.35 -2.14
CA LYS A 162 24.46 -8.58 -1.58
C LYS A 162 24.59 -9.96 -0.92
N ALA A 163 23.52 -10.48 -0.34
CA ALA A 163 23.46 -11.83 0.20
C ALA A 163 23.27 -12.93 -0.88
N GLY A 164 23.25 -12.57 -2.17
CA GLY A 164 23.17 -13.52 -3.29
C GLY A 164 21.74 -13.92 -3.70
N PHE A 165 20.71 -13.31 -3.12
CA PHE A 165 19.32 -13.61 -3.46
C PHE A 165 18.85 -12.72 -4.60
N GLN A 166 18.59 -13.32 -5.77
CA GLN A 166 18.00 -12.60 -6.92
C GLN A 166 16.61 -12.07 -6.55
N THR A 167 16.54 -10.76 -6.25
CA THR A 167 15.35 -10.11 -5.72
C THR A 167 14.94 -8.95 -6.61
N ARG A 168 13.68 -8.92 -7.02
CA ARG A 168 13.09 -7.80 -7.77
C ARG A 168 12.17 -6.96 -6.89
N ILE A 169 12.09 -5.67 -7.17
CA ILE A 169 11.03 -4.80 -6.65
C ILE A 169 9.78 -5.02 -7.51
N SER A 170 8.62 -5.13 -6.88
CA SER A 170 7.34 -5.44 -7.53
C SER A 170 6.25 -4.52 -7.00
N GLU A 171 5.41 -3.99 -7.88
CA GLU A 171 4.25 -3.17 -7.52
C GLU A 171 2.92 -3.90 -7.79
N ASN A 172 2.95 -5.22 -7.93
CA ASN A 172 1.78 -6.02 -8.27
C ASN A 172 1.83 -7.34 -7.49
N ALA A 173 1.10 -7.38 -6.38
CA ALA A 173 0.99 -8.55 -5.54
C ALA A 173 -0.04 -9.57 -6.06
N GLY A 174 -0.58 -9.36 -7.26
CA GLY A 174 -1.35 -10.32 -8.03
C GLY A 174 -2.87 -10.24 -7.87
N GLN A 175 -3.39 -9.23 -7.14
CA GLN A 175 -4.84 -9.05 -6.89
C GLN A 175 -5.54 -10.31 -6.36
N TYR A 176 -4.80 -11.12 -5.60
CA TYR A 176 -5.30 -12.31 -4.92
C TYR A 176 -5.07 -12.17 -3.41
N LEU A 177 -4.99 -13.26 -2.66
CA LEU A 177 -4.79 -13.19 -1.21
C LEU A 177 -3.45 -12.60 -0.77
N CYS A 178 -2.42 -12.64 -1.63
CA CYS A 178 -1.16 -11.93 -1.38
C CYS A 178 -1.39 -10.41 -1.35
N GLU A 179 -2.14 -9.87 -2.31
CA GLU A 179 -2.56 -8.46 -2.37
C GLU A 179 -3.41 -8.10 -1.16
N GLU A 180 -4.43 -8.91 -0.85
CA GLU A 180 -5.29 -8.71 0.31
C GLU A 180 -4.50 -8.70 1.62
N THR A 181 -3.48 -9.56 1.73
CA THR A 181 -2.62 -9.64 2.92
C THR A 181 -1.75 -8.40 3.05
N LEU A 182 -1.06 -7.96 2.00
CA LEU A 182 -0.26 -6.74 2.05
C LEU A 182 -1.13 -5.51 2.35
N PHE A 183 -2.30 -5.39 1.72
CA PHE A 183 -3.24 -4.32 2.01
C PHE A 183 -3.70 -4.35 3.47
N THR A 184 -4.05 -5.54 3.97
CA THR A 184 -4.48 -5.76 5.36
C THR A 184 -3.38 -5.39 6.35
N LEU A 185 -2.11 -5.75 6.08
CA LEU A 185 -0.99 -5.39 6.94
C LEU A 185 -0.82 -3.89 7.07
N GLU A 186 -0.81 -3.17 5.95
CA GLU A 186 -0.69 -1.70 5.96
C GLU A 186 -1.91 -1.03 6.63
N LEU A 187 -3.11 -1.57 6.40
CA LEU A 187 -4.32 -1.11 7.07
C LEU A 187 -4.23 -1.27 8.60
N LEU A 188 -3.82 -2.45 9.08
CA LEU A 188 -3.70 -2.74 10.51
C LEU A 188 -2.57 -1.95 11.15
N ARG A 189 -1.41 -1.87 10.50
CA ARG A 189 -0.29 -1.02 10.92
C ARG A 189 -0.72 0.44 11.10
N ASN A 190 -1.48 0.99 10.16
CA ASN A 190 -1.94 2.38 10.26
C ASN A 190 -2.93 2.63 11.41
N ARG A 191 -3.57 1.57 11.93
CA ARG A 191 -4.50 1.64 13.07
C ARG A 191 -3.85 1.30 14.41
N ALA A 192 -2.64 0.75 14.41
CA ALA A 192 -1.92 0.36 15.62
C ALA A 192 -1.38 1.58 16.37
N ALA A 193 -1.40 1.51 17.71
CA ALA A 193 -0.83 2.57 18.56
C ALA A 193 0.68 2.69 18.36
N GLU A 194 1.37 1.55 18.33
CA GLU A 194 2.76 1.43 17.89
C GLU A 194 2.77 0.76 16.51
N LYS A 195 3.40 1.41 15.53
CA LYS A 195 3.37 0.94 14.14
C LYS A 195 4.45 -0.14 13.96
N PRO A 196 4.09 -1.42 13.77
CA PRO A 196 5.07 -2.42 13.36
C PRO A 196 5.65 -2.07 11.99
N ASP A 197 6.88 -2.48 11.73
CA ASP A 197 7.38 -2.55 10.36
C ASP A 197 6.64 -3.69 9.63
N VAL A 198 6.17 -3.45 8.40
CA VAL A 198 5.49 -4.49 7.62
C VAL A 198 6.07 -4.61 6.23
N ALA A 199 6.25 -5.83 5.75
CA ALA A 199 6.64 -6.07 4.35
C ALA A 199 6.04 -7.39 3.85
N PHE A 200 5.82 -7.46 2.53
CA PHE A 200 5.40 -8.67 1.86
C PHE A 200 6.41 -9.06 0.80
N CYS A 201 6.81 -10.34 0.80
CA CYS A 201 7.72 -10.90 -0.19
C CYS A 201 7.12 -12.11 -0.90
N HIS A 202 7.20 -12.15 -2.22
CA HIS A 202 6.94 -13.38 -2.97
C HIS A 202 8.20 -14.25 -3.03
N VAL A 203 8.01 -15.55 -2.78
CA VAL A 203 9.04 -16.58 -2.88
C VAL A 203 8.74 -17.53 -4.05
N PRO A 204 9.74 -18.03 -4.79
CA PRO A 204 9.49 -18.95 -5.90
C PRO A 204 8.90 -20.30 -5.46
N PRO A 205 8.23 -21.04 -6.37
CA PRO A 205 7.73 -22.38 -6.09
C PRO A 205 8.85 -23.35 -5.69
N LEU A 206 8.56 -24.27 -4.77
CA LEU A 206 9.47 -25.39 -4.47
C LEU A 206 9.75 -26.22 -5.73
N GLY A 207 10.98 -26.70 -5.86
CA GLY A 207 11.46 -27.45 -7.02
C GLY A 207 11.77 -26.61 -8.25
N SER A 208 11.48 -25.29 -8.23
CA SER A 208 11.90 -24.39 -9.30
C SER A 208 13.37 -24.00 -9.18
N MET A 209 13.93 -23.40 -10.22
CA MET A 209 15.32 -22.93 -10.25
C MET A 209 15.40 -21.41 -10.26
N ILE A 210 16.38 -20.86 -9.55
CA ILE A 210 16.85 -19.48 -9.68
C ILE A 210 18.31 -19.56 -10.16
N GLY A 211 18.54 -19.37 -11.46
CA GLY A 211 19.83 -19.71 -12.06
C GLY A 211 20.14 -21.20 -11.85
N GLN A 212 21.23 -21.50 -11.14
CA GLN A 212 21.62 -22.88 -10.78
C GLN A 212 21.16 -23.32 -9.39
N GLN A 213 20.48 -22.46 -8.65
CA GLN A 213 20.01 -22.75 -7.30
C GLN A 213 18.62 -23.41 -7.32
N LEU A 214 18.52 -24.61 -6.75
CA LEU A 214 17.24 -25.27 -6.50
C LEU A 214 16.51 -24.56 -5.35
N VAL A 215 15.22 -24.30 -5.54
CA VAL A 215 14.35 -23.73 -4.52
C VAL A 215 13.76 -24.85 -3.68
N ASP A 216 14.31 -25.04 -2.48
CA ASP A 216 13.74 -25.90 -1.43
C ASP A 216 13.35 -25.08 -0.19
N ALA A 217 12.76 -25.73 0.81
CA ALA A 217 12.33 -25.07 2.04
C ALA A 217 13.50 -24.43 2.82
N ALA A 218 14.69 -25.02 2.78
CA ALA A 218 15.87 -24.50 3.46
C ALA A 218 16.38 -23.23 2.78
N TYR A 219 16.36 -23.19 1.45
CA TYR A 219 16.73 -22.01 0.68
C TYR A 219 15.73 -20.87 0.91
N VAL A 220 14.41 -21.15 0.89
CA VAL A 220 13.40 -20.13 1.23
C VAL A 220 13.57 -19.64 2.67
N ARG A 221 13.88 -20.53 3.63
CA ARG A 221 14.17 -20.13 5.02
C ARG A 221 15.40 -19.22 5.11
N SER A 222 16.44 -19.51 4.34
CA SER A 222 17.64 -18.67 4.30
C SER A 222 17.33 -17.26 3.78
N PHE A 223 16.46 -17.15 2.77
CA PHE A 223 15.93 -15.86 2.30
C PHE A 223 15.16 -15.13 3.41
N VAL A 224 14.27 -15.81 4.12
CA VAL A 224 13.50 -15.23 5.24
C VAL A 224 14.44 -14.67 6.31
N LEU A 225 15.47 -15.42 6.71
CA LEU A 225 16.45 -14.95 7.69
C LEU A 225 17.25 -13.73 7.18
N GLN A 226 17.51 -13.64 5.87
CA GLN A 226 18.12 -12.45 5.28
C GLN A 226 17.17 -11.26 5.23
N VAL A 227 15.85 -11.48 5.06
CA VAL A 227 14.85 -10.42 5.21
C VAL A 227 14.89 -9.84 6.62
N LEU A 228 14.93 -10.71 7.65
CA LEU A 228 15.06 -10.28 9.04
C LEU A 228 16.37 -9.54 9.31
N SER A 229 17.49 -10.07 8.79
CA SER A 229 18.79 -9.42 8.93
C SER A 229 18.82 -8.04 8.28
N GLY A 230 18.26 -7.90 7.07
CA GLY A 230 18.15 -6.62 6.37
C GLY A 230 17.27 -5.63 7.11
N TRP A 231 16.18 -6.11 7.73
CA TRP A 231 15.34 -5.31 8.62
C TRP A 231 16.08 -4.79 9.84
N GLN A 232 16.80 -5.66 10.54
CA GLN A 232 17.55 -5.27 11.72
C GLN A 232 18.67 -4.27 11.36
N ALA A 233 19.38 -4.51 10.25
CA ALA A 233 20.41 -3.60 9.75
C ALA A 233 19.83 -2.22 9.39
N ALA A 234 18.67 -2.18 8.72
CA ALA A 234 17.99 -0.93 8.38
C ALA A 234 17.58 -0.15 9.65
N ARG A 235 17.14 -0.83 10.71
CA ARG A 235 16.81 -0.20 11.99
C ARG A 235 18.02 0.28 12.78
N GLN A 236 19.17 -0.40 12.67
CA GLN A 236 20.41 -0.02 13.34
C GLN A 236 21.15 1.12 12.62
N ALA A 237 21.06 1.17 11.29
CA ALA A 237 21.63 2.26 10.48
C ALA A 237 20.80 3.55 10.58
N ALA A 238 19.56 3.47 11.05
CA ALA A 238 18.78 4.65 11.38
C ALA A 238 19.36 5.32 12.65
N PRO A 239 19.75 6.61 12.63
CA PRO A 239 20.23 7.28 13.83
C PRO A 239 19.17 7.24 14.93
N ALA A 240 19.61 7.10 16.19
CA ALA A 240 18.76 7.08 17.38
C ALA A 240 17.69 8.19 17.30
N ALA A 241 16.45 7.78 17.04
CA ALA A 241 15.25 8.59 16.92
C ALA A 241 15.48 10.03 16.41
N GLN A 242 15.79 10.19 15.12
CA GLN A 242 15.13 11.26 14.37
C GLN A 242 13.75 10.72 13.94
N PRO A 243 12.65 11.48 14.14
CA PRO A 243 11.36 11.03 13.64
C PRO A 243 11.55 10.75 12.15
N ALA A 244 11.27 9.50 11.75
CA ALA A 244 11.23 9.11 10.35
C ALA A 244 10.60 10.25 9.58
N ALA A 245 11.27 10.72 8.53
CA ALA A 245 10.77 11.76 7.65
C ALA A 245 9.37 11.33 7.22
N THR A 246 8.42 11.84 7.99
CA THR A 246 7.02 11.70 7.75
C THR A 246 6.88 12.60 6.54
N ALA A 247 6.53 12.06 5.39
CA ALA A 247 5.69 12.85 4.51
C ALA A 247 4.46 13.17 5.37
N VAL A 248 4.54 14.29 6.08
CA VAL A 248 3.49 14.83 6.91
C VAL A 248 2.38 15.15 5.93
N ILE A 249 1.39 14.27 5.89
CA ILE A 249 0.03 14.75 5.96
C ILE A 249 -0.40 14.49 7.41
N ARG A 250 -0.34 15.53 8.25
CA ARG A 250 -1.00 15.55 9.58
C ARG A 250 -2.46 15.14 9.35
N GLY A 251 -3.09 14.23 10.08
CA GLY A 251 -2.76 13.40 11.25
C GLY A 251 -4.09 13.04 11.92
N GLN A 252 -4.20 11.97 12.73
CA GLN A 252 -5.27 11.85 13.73
C GLN A 252 -4.78 11.15 15.01
N SER A 253 -4.84 11.88 16.12
CA SER A 253 -4.79 11.40 17.52
C SER A 253 -6.20 11.06 18.03
N PRO A 254 -6.36 10.43 19.21
CA PRO A 254 -7.67 9.95 19.69
C PRO A 254 -8.78 11.02 19.85
N GLY A 255 -8.41 12.30 20.10
CA GLY A 255 -9.34 13.45 20.08
C GLY A 255 -9.76 13.91 18.68
N ASP A 256 -9.00 13.50 17.65
CA ASP A 256 -9.28 13.80 16.25
C ASP A 256 -10.37 12.90 15.67
N SER A 257 -10.71 11.76 16.28
CA SER A 257 -11.75 10.86 15.77
C SER A 257 -13.16 11.50 15.76
N LYS A 258 -13.55 12.17 16.85
CA LYS A 258 -14.81 12.93 16.94
C LYS A 258 -14.78 14.20 16.09
N LYS A 259 -13.66 14.91 16.09
CA LYS A 259 -13.45 16.10 15.26
C LYS A 259 -13.57 15.73 13.77
N ASN A 260 -12.89 14.69 13.31
CA ASN A 260 -12.96 14.25 11.91
C ASN A 260 -14.28 13.63 11.53
N SER A 261 -15.04 13.03 12.46
CA SER A 261 -16.44 12.68 12.21
C SER A 261 -17.29 13.93 11.94
N SER A 262 -17.13 15.00 12.73
CA SER A 262 -17.86 16.26 12.52
C SER A 262 -17.40 17.04 11.28
N GLU A 263 -16.10 17.03 10.98
CA GLU A 263 -15.54 17.65 9.77
C GLU A 263 -15.96 16.88 8.52
N LYS A 264 -15.96 15.54 8.56
CA LYS A 264 -16.45 14.68 7.49
C LYS A 264 -17.92 14.96 7.19
N ALA A 265 -18.77 15.03 8.23
CA ALA A 265 -20.18 15.38 8.05
C ALA A 265 -20.36 16.78 7.42
N ALA A 266 -19.52 17.75 7.79
CA ALA A 266 -19.56 19.09 7.18
C ALA A 266 -19.13 19.09 5.71
N VAL A 267 -18.13 18.28 5.34
CA VAL A 267 -17.71 18.09 3.95
C VAL A 267 -18.78 17.35 3.15
N GLU A 268 -19.36 16.27 3.68
CA GLU A 268 -20.45 15.54 3.04
C GLU A 268 -21.64 16.46 2.74
N LYS A 269 -22.01 17.31 3.71
CA LYS A 269 -23.06 18.31 3.52
C LYS A 269 -22.71 19.34 2.43
N LEU A 270 -21.46 19.79 2.34
CA LEU A 270 -21.02 20.69 1.28
C LEU A 270 -21.16 20.04 -0.10
N ILE A 271 -20.74 18.77 -0.22
CA ILE A 271 -20.80 18.03 -1.48
C ILE A 271 -22.25 17.74 -1.88
N GLU A 272 -23.10 17.34 -0.93
CA GLU A 272 -24.54 17.20 -1.16
C GLU A 272 -25.15 18.52 -1.66
N GLU A 273 -24.84 19.63 -0.98
CA GLU A 273 -25.34 20.94 -1.36
C GLU A 273 -24.84 21.38 -2.74
N TYR A 274 -23.59 21.06 -3.12
CA TYR A 274 -23.04 21.32 -4.45
C TYR A 274 -23.87 20.64 -5.55
N PHE A 275 -24.08 19.32 -5.48
CA PHE A 275 -24.86 18.58 -6.49
C PHE A 275 -26.34 19.00 -6.49
N LYS A 276 -26.90 19.20 -5.29
CA LYS A 276 -28.30 19.57 -5.13
C LYS A 276 -28.59 20.97 -5.67
N SER A 277 -27.79 21.97 -5.27
CA SER A 277 -27.98 23.35 -5.72
C SER A 277 -27.77 23.50 -7.23
N TRP A 278 -26.85 22.74 -7.83
CA TRP A 278 -26.70 22.69 -9.29
C TRP A 278 -27.95 22.09 -9.95
N SER A 279 -28.36 20.90 -9.53
CA SER A 279 -29.51 20.17 -10.09
C SER A 279 -30.85 20.89 -9.90
N GLU A 280 -30.99 21.65 -8.81
CA GLU A 280 -32.15 22.49 -8.51
C GLU A 280 -32.04 23.91 -9.10
N GLN A 281 -30.96 24.21 -9.82
CA GLN A 281 -30.71 25.50 -10.46
C GLN A 281 -30.61 26.69 -9.48
N ARG A 282 -30.25 26.42 -8.23
CA ARG A 282 -29.99 27.42 -7.19
C ARG A 282 -28.56 27.97 -7.33
N MET A 283 -28.31 28.70 -8.42
CA MET A 283 -26.95 29.10 -8.83
C MET A 283 -26.22 30.00 -7.82
N GLN A 284 -26.96 30.76 -7.00
CA GLN A 284 -26.36 31.51 -5.90
C GLN A 284 -25.80 30.58 -4.81
N ASP A 285 -26.53 29.53 -4.46
CA ASP A 285 -26.10 28.53 -3.47
C ASP A 285 -24.98 27.64 -4.03
N TYR A 286 -25.08 27.29 -5.32
CA TYR A 286 -24.03 26.57 -6.06
C TYR A 286 -22.72 27.36 -6.06
N GLY A 287 -22.78 28.63 -6.47
CA GLY A 287 -21.64 29.55 -6.38
C GLY A 287 -21.16 29.73 -4.93
N GLY A 288 -22.07 29.65 -3.96
CA GLY A 288 -21.76 29.67 -2.53
C GLY A 288 -20.90 28.50 -2.07
N CYS A 289 -20.88 27.36 -2.75
CA CYS A 289 -20.03 26.21 -2.41
C CYS A 289 -18.53 26.47 -2.64
N PHE A 290 -18.21 27.41 -3.54
CA PHE A 290 -16.83 27.73 -3.93
C PHE A 290 -16.24 28.88 -3.12
N ALA A 291 -14.93 28.79 -2.85
CA ALA A 291 -14.12 29.89 -2.35
C ALA A 291 -14.00 31.01 -3.39
N ASP A 292 -13.73 32.24 -2.97
CA ASP A 292 -13.72 33.41 -3.87
C ASP A 292 -12.66 33.29 -4.99
N GLY A 293 -11.50 32.69 -4.67
CA GLY A 293 -10.40 32.45 -5.61
C GLY A 293 -10.40 31.07 -6.27
N ALA A 294 -11.53 30.36 -6.29
CA ALA A 294 -11.56 28.99 -6.78
C ALA A 294 -11.27 28.89 -8.29
N VAL A 295 -10.50 27.86 -8.66
CA VAL A 295 -10.12 27.54 -10.05
C VAL A 295 -10.76 26.22 -10.47
N ILE A 296 -11.42 26.22 -11.62
CA ILE A 296 -12.14 25.07 -12.16
C ILE A 296 -11.48 24.65 -13.47
N GLN A 297 -11.28 23.35 -13.65
CA GLN A 297 -10.70 22.76 -14.85
C GLN A 297 -11.62 21.66 -15.40
N GLU A 298 -12.04 21.81 -16.63
CA GLU A 298 -12.77 20.79 -17.38
C GLU A 298 -11.79 20.05 -18.30
N ILE A 299 -11.78 18.72 -18.23
CA ILE A 299 -10.96 17.88 -19.12
C ILE A 299 -11.87 17.22 -20.15
N GLY A 300 -11.59 17.45 -21.43
CA GLY A 300 -12.37 16.92 -22.54
C GLY A 300 -11.63 17.03 -23.87
N SER A 301 -11.86 16.06 -24.76
CA SER A 301 -11.32 16.05 -26.14
C SER A 301 -9.80 16.24 -26.23
N GLY A 302 -9.05 15.71 -25.26
CA GLY A 302 -7.58 15.82 -25.21
C GLY A 302 -7.06 17.21 -24.81
N SER A 303 -7.92 18.08 -24.27
CA SER A 303 -7.59 19.44 -23.85
C SER A 303 -8.07 19.73 -22.43
N ILE A 304 -7.54 20.81 -21.84
CA ILE A 304 -7.93 21.30 -20.51
C ILE A 304 -8.45 22.73 -20.68
N ASN A 305 -9.68 22.98 -20.22
CA ASN A 305 -10.27 24.31 -20.13
C ASN A 305 -10.24 24.79 -18.68
N THR A 306 -9.55 25.89 -18.38
CA THR A 306 -9.40 26.42 -17.02
C THR A 306 -10.12 27.75 -16.85
N GLN A 307 -10.93 27.88 -15.80
CA GLN A 307 -11.75 29.07 -15.52
C GLN A 307 -11.75 29.41 -14.03
N MET A 308 -11.96 30.69 -13.72
CA MET A 308 -12.24 31.13 -12.34
C MET A 308 -13.73 30.89 -11.99
N LYS A 309 -14.04 30.81 -10.69
CA LYS A 309 -15.40 30.66 -10.14
C LYS A 309 -16.48 31.51 -10.85
N GLY A 310 -16.25 32.82 -11.00
CA GLY A 310 -17.25 33.75 -11.53
C GLY A 310 -17.74 33.37 -12.95
N PRO A 311 -16.83 33.33 -13.94
CA PRO A 311 -17.14 32.87 -15.29
C PRO A 311 -17.76 31.47 -15.33
N PHE A 312 -17.23 30.54 -14.53
CA PHE A 312 -17.74 29.16 -14.48
C PHE A 312 -19.20 29.10 -14.01
N VAL A 313 -19.55 29.74 -12.89
CA VAL A 313 -20.95 29.74 -12.38
C VAL A 313 -21.90 30.46 -13.34
N ALA A 314 -21.46 31.53 -14.02
CA ALA A 314 -22.23 32.19 -15.05
C ALA A 314 -22.48 31.28 -16.28
N GLN A 315 -21.47 30.49 -16.65
CA GLN A 315 -21.58 29.48 -17.71
C GLN A 315 -22.59 28.39 -17.32
N GLN A 316 -22.52 27.85 -16.10
CA GLN A 316 -23.50 26.87 -15.59
C GLN A 316 -24.93 27.44 -15.55
N THR A 317 -25.07 28.70 -15.13
CA THR A 317 -26.35 29.42 -15.16
C THR A 317 -26.92 29.50 -16.58
N THR A 318 -26.06 29.79 -17.55
CA THR A 318 -26.45 29.88 -18.96
C THR A 318 -26.83 28.52 -19.51
N TYR A 319 -26.07 27.47 -19.18
CA TYR A 319 -26.39 26.10 -19.53
C TYR A 319 -27.80 25.70 -19.07
N HIS A 320 -28.15 25.92 -17.81
CA HIS A 320 -29.49 25.58 -17.31
C HIS A 320 -30.61 26.39 -17.96
N LYS A 321 -30.40 27.68 -18.25
CA LYS A 321 -31.39 28.52 -18.95
C LYS A 321 -31.69 28.05 -20.37
N LEU A 322 -30.69 27.50 -21.05
CA LEU A 322 -30.78 27.06 -22.45
C LEU A 322 -31.11 25.57 -22.58
N ALA A 323 -30.99 24.78 -21.50
CA ALA A 323 -31.23 23.35 -21.53
C ALA A 323 -32.71 23.02 -21.76
N ILE A 324 -32.97 22.19 -22.76
CA ILE A 324 -34.33 21.69 -23.08
C ILE A 324 -34.86 20.76 -21.98
N PHE A 325 -33.97 19.91 -21.44
CA PHE A 325 -34.28 19.01 -20.34
C PHE A 325 -33.59 19.47 -19.08
N LYS A 326 -34.28 19.36 -17.94
CA LYS A 326 -33.65 19.56 -16.63
C LYS A 326 -32.51 18.57 -16.46
N ALA A 327 -31.29 19.09 -16.38
CA ALA A 327 -30.13 18.31 -16.01
C ALA A 327 -30.12 18.10 -14.50
N VAL A 328 -29.95 16.85 -14.09
CA VAL A 328 -29.83 16.43 -12.70
C VAL A 328 -28.56 15.62 -12.58
N GLU A 329 -27.68 16.04 -11.69
CA GLU A 329 -26.42 15.39 -11.42
C GLU A 329 -26.40 14.91 -9.96
N VAL A 330 -26.14 13.62 -9.77
CA VAL A 330 -26.16 13.00 -8.44
C VAL A 330 -24.85 12.27 -8.18
N PRO A 331 -24.33 12.33 -6.95
CA PRO A 331 -23.20 11.50 -6.55
C PRO A 331 -23.63 10.03 -6.54
N VAL A 332 -22.82 9.17 -7.16
CA VAL A 332 -22.98 7.70 -7.13
C VAL A 332 -22.03 7.11 -6.10
N ARG A 333 -20.78 7.60 -6.07
CA ARG A 333 -19.76 7.18 -5.11
C ARG A 333 -18.88 8.37 -4.74
N THR A 334 -18.62 8.54 -3.45
CA THR A 334 -17.86 9.68 -2.90
C THR A 334 -16.72 9.17 -2.03
N SER A 335 -15.50 9.63 -2.30
CA SER A 335 -14.31 9.40 -1.46
C SER A 335 -13.86 10.73 -0.85
N ILE A 336 -13.57 10.74 0.46
CA ILE A 336 -13.18 11.94 1.22
C ILE A 336 -11.88 11.65 1.95
N GLN A 337 -10.87 12.49 1.75
CA GLN A 337 -9.57 12.38 2.40
C GLN A 337 -9.13 13.74 2.95
N PHE A 338 -8.92 13.83 4.26
CA PHE A 338 -8.39 15.03 4.90
C PHE A 338 -6.87 15.09 4.82
N GLU A 339 -6.34 16.26 4.48
CA GLU A 339 -4.91 16.51 4.32
C GLU A 339 -4.48 17.78 5.06
N ALA A 340 -4.13 17.67 6.35
CA ALA A 340 -3.85 18.81 7.22
C ALA A 340 -4.95 19.89 7.15
N ASP A 341 -4.72 20.99 6.41
CA ASP A 341 -5.67 22.10 6.25
C ASP A 341 -6.60 21.95 5.03
N LEU A 342 -6.39 20.91 4.23
CA LEU A 342 -7.16 20.61 3.03
C LEU A 342 -8.05 19.39 3.22
N CYS A 343 -9.04 19.25 2.34
CA CYS A 343 -9.77 18.02 2.15
C CYS A 343 -9.89 17.73 0.65
N ARG A 344 -9.50 16.54 0.22
CA ARG A 344 -9.70 16.03 -1.14
C ARG A 344 -11.00 15.26 -1.17
N VAL A 345 -11.83 15.54 -2.18
CA VAL A 345 -13.03 14.74 -2.43
C VAL A 345 -13.01 14.28 -3.88
N VAL A 346 -13.26 13.01 -4.12
CA VAL A 346 -13.49 12.49 -5.47
C VAL A 346 -14.90 11.93 -5.53
N VAL A 347 -15.70 12.46 -6.45
CA VAL A 347 -17.08 12.00 -6.66
C VAL A 347 -17.21 11.41 -8.04
N TYR A 348 -17.58 10.13 -8.11
CA TYR A 348 -18.13 9.53 -9.31
C TYR A 348 -19.62 9.86 -9.35
N TRP A 349 -20.06 10.55 -10.40
CA TRP A 349 -21.42 11.08 -10.51
C TRP A 349 -22.15 10.51 -11.74
N LYS A 350 -23.48 10.63 -11.69
CA LYS A 350 -24.39 10.34 -12.79
C LYS A 350 -25.19 11.58 -13.12
N LEU A 351 -25.14 12.02 -14.37
CA LEU A 351 -25.96 13.08 -14.93
C LEU A 351 -27.09 12.48 -15.77
N THR A 352 -28.31 12.97 -15.55
CA THR A 352 -29.48 12.67 -16.37
C THR A 352 -30.10 13.96 -16.90
N ALA A 353 -30.36 14.03 -18.21
CA ALA A 353 -31.03 15.16 -18.85
C ALA A 353 -31.90 14.63 -20.01
N GLY A 354 -33.18 14.38 -19.73
CA GLY A 354 -34.08 13.71 -20.69
C GLY A 354 -33.55 12.31 -21.04
N PRO A 355 -33.32 11.98 -22.32
CA PRO A 355 -32.79 10.67 -22.71
C PRO A 355 -31.28 10.51 -22.47
N ARG A 356 -30.56 11.60 -22.18
CA ARG A 356 -29.10 11.56 -21.96
C ARG A 356 -28.82 11.04 -20.55
N VAL A 357 -27.97 10.02 -20.49
CA VAL A 357 -27.31 9.57 -19.26
C VAL A 357 -25.80 9.66 -19.48
N GLN A 358 -25.10 10.29 -18.55
CA GLN A 358 -23.65 10.40 -18.58
C GLN A 358 -23.08 10.15 -17.19
N TYR A 359 -21.88 9.61 -17.14
CA TYR A 359 -21.10 9.47 -15.92
C TYR A 359 -19.84 10.31 -16.00
N GLY A 360 -19.24 10.58 -14.85
CA GLY A 360 -18.02 11.36 -14.78
C GLY A 360 -17.43 11.40 -13.38
N TYR A 361 -16.35 12.16 -13.27
CA TYR A 361 -15.66 12.38 -12.02
C TYR A 361 -15.51 13.86 -11.76
N ASP A 362 -15.76 14.25 -10.51
CA ASP A 362 -15.39 15.54 -9.95
C ASP A 362 -14.30 15.32 -8.89
N HIS A 363 -13.17 15.98 -9.07
CA HIS A 363 -12.05 16.02 -8.13
C HIS A 363 -12.02 17.39 -7.45
N PHE A 364 -12.41 17.43 -6.19
CA PHE A 364 -12.44 18.62 -5.36
C PHE A 364 -11.20 18.73 -4.49
N THR A 365 -10.69 19.94 -4.38
CA THR A 365 -9.83 20.38 -3.28
C THR A 365 -10.60 21.39 -2.46
N LEU A 366 -10.73 21.13 -1.17
CA LEU A 366 -11.46 21.95 -0.22
C LEU A 366 -10.51 22.53 0.80
N MET A 367 -10.82 23.74 1.28
CA MET A 367 -10.19 24.32 2.47
C MET A 367 -11.24 25.04 3.31
N LYS A 368 -10.91 25.36 4.56
CA LYS A 368 -11.75 26.24 5.37
C LYS A 368 -11.53 27.70 5.00
N GLN A 369 -12.60 28.39 4.61
CA GLN A 369 -12.65 29.85 4.48
C GLN A 369 -13.65 30.39 5.50
N LYS A 370 -13.18 31.24 6.43
CA LYS A 370 -14.00 31.81 7.51
C LYS A 370 -14.73 30.72 8.35
N GLY A 371 -14.05 29.60 8.59
CA GLY A 371 -14.55 28.49 9.41
C GLY A 371 -15.42 27.45 8.69
N ALA A 372 -15.82 27.69 7.43
CA ALA A 372 -16.61 26.74 6.63
C ALA A 372 -15.78 26.13 5.50
N TRP A 373 -16.01 24.84 5.20
CA TRP A 373 -15.42 24.20 4.03
C TRP A 373 -15.93 24.84 2.74
N LYS A 374 -15.00 25.09 1.80
CA LYS A 374 -15.26 25.65 0.47
C LYS A 374 -14.41 24.95 -0.57
N ILE A 375 -14.95 24.83 -1.78
CA ILE A 375 -14.22 24.30 -2.94
C ILE A 375 -13.23 25.37 -3.42
N VAL A 376 -11.93 25.09 -3.38
CA VAL A 376 -10.88 25.95 -3.93
C VAL A 376 -10.37 25.49 -5.30
N ASN A 377 -10.50 24.20 -5.60
CA ASN A 377 -10.23 23.69 -6.92
C ASN A 377 -11.21 22.56 -7.26
N LEU A 378 -11.65 22.55 -8.51
CA LEU A 378 -12.46 21.50 -9.10
C LEU A 378 -11.82 21.09 -10.43
N VAL A 379 -11.53 19.80 -10.58
CA VAL A 379 -11.21 19.20 -11.89
C VAL A 379 -12.31 18.21 -12.22
N PHE A 380 -12.96 18.33 -13.38
CA PHE A 380 -14.03 17.42 -13.76
C PHE A 380 -13.97 16.94 -15.19
N TYR A 381 -14.49 15.74 -15.44
CA TYR A 381 -14.59 15.15 -16.77
C TYR A 381 -15.66 14.05 -16.86
N GLY A 382 -16.18 13.85 -18.08
CA GLY A 382 -17.07 12.74 -18.40
C GLY A 382 -16.33 11.43 -18.70
N THR A 383 -16.94 10.30 -18.37
CA THR A 383 -16.45 8.95 -18.69
C THR A 383 -17.57 8.05 -19.22
N SER A 384 -17.20 6.93 -19.83
CA SER A 384 -18.12 5.85 -20.21
C SER A 384 -18.27 4.87 -19.05
N PRO A 385 -19.47 4.29 -18.85
CA PRO A 385 -19.70 3.31 -17.78
C PRO A 385 -18.81 2.05 -17.92
N ASP A 386 -18.36 1.72 -19.13
CA ASP A 386 -17.55 0.53 -19.44
C ASP A 386 -16.04 0.67 -19.14
N LYS A 387 -15.62 1.82 -18.57
CA LYS A 387 -14.20 2.11 -18.24
C LYS A 387 -13.91 2.14 -16.74
N ASN A 388 -14.86 1.71 -15.91
CA ASN A 388 -14.71 1.68 -14.45
C ASN A 388 -14.33 0.31 -13.93
#